data_AF-A0A1A8RUG8-F1
#
_entry.id   AF-A0A1A8RUG8-F1
#
_cell.length_a   1.000
_cell.length_b   1.000
_cell.length_c   1.000
_cell.angle_alpha   90.00
_cell.angle_beta   90.00
_cell.angle_gamma   90.00
#
_symmetry.space_group_name_H-M   'P 1'
#
loop_
_entity.id
_entity.type
_entity.pdbx_description
1 polymer ?
#
loop_
_entity_poly.entity_id
_entity_poly.type
_entity_poly.pdbx_seq_one_letter_code
_entity_poly.pdbx_strand_id
1 'polypeptide(L)'
;KLGVKEKDFISCNSTSLCIHPSWICDGANDCGDYADETNCQVSHGQKCDEGHFACPSGNCISSVWLCDGQKDCEDGADEFQCDSSCLW
;
A
#
# COMPACT_ATOMS: atom_id res chain seq x y z
N LYS A 1 -15.19 -5.87 -30.41
CA LYS A 1 -14.60 -4.58 -30.00
C LYS A 1 -14.81 -4.47 -28.49
N LEU A 2 -13.71 -4.56 -27.73
CA LEU A 2 -13.52 -4.39 -26.26
C LEU A 2 -14.61 -4.98 -25.33
N GLY A 3 -14.39 -5.94 -24.44
CA GLY A 3 -13.19 -6.29 -23.68
C GLY A 3 -13.42 -5.98 -22.20
N VAL A 4 -13.63 -7.01 -21.37
CA VAL A 4 -13.21 -7.05 -19.95
C VAL A 4 -12.93 -8.52 -19.65
N LYS A 5 -11.65 -8.89 -19.54
CA LYS A 5 -11.25 -10.22 -19.06
C LYS A 5 -11.87 -10.43 -17.69
N GLU A 6 -12.51 -11.58 -17.54
CA GLU A 6 -12.89 -12.18 -16.26
C GLU A 6 -11.68 -12.09 -15.32
N LYS A 7 -11.86 -11.32 -14.26
CA LYS A 7 -10.80 -10.75 -13.41
C LYS A 7 -10.60 -11.72 -12.25
N ASP A 8 -9.39 -12.25 -12.17
CA ASP A 8 -8.96 -13.32 -11.27
C ASP A 8 -9.34 -13.01 -9.80
N PHE A 9 -10.34 -13.73 -9.28
CA PHE A 9 -10.73 -13.66 -7.86
C PHE A 9 -9.71 -14.43 -7.01
N ILE A 10 -9.33 -13.87 -5.87
CA ILE A 10 -8.37 -14.46 -4.94
C ILE A 10 -9.13 -15.30 -3.94
N SER A 11 -8.78 -16.58 -3.85
CA SER A 11 -9.29 -17.47 -2.82
C SER A 11 -8.57 -17.24 -1.51
N CYS A 12 -9.35 -17.04 -0.45
CA CYS A 12 -8.89 -17.05 0.92
C CYS A 12 -8.22 -18.38 1.28
N ASN A 13 -7.14 -18.32 2.08
CA ASN A 13 -6.40 -19.54 2.45
C ASN A 13 -7.09 -20.30 3.59
N SER A 14 -7.76 -19.58 4.49
CA SER A 14 -8.42 -20.16 5.66
C SER A 14 -9.94 -20.27 5.51
N THR A 15 -10.57 -19.56 4.56
CA THR A 15 -11.97 -19.73 4.18
C THR A 15 -12.14 -20.13 2.71
N SER A 16 -13.26 -20.76 2.35
CA SER A 16 -13.61 -21.00 0.94
C SER A 16 -14.21 -19.77 0.24
N LEU A 17 -13.91 -18.56 0.74
CA LEU A 17 -14.37 -17.31 0.16
C LEU A 17 -13.42 -16.86 -0.96
N CYS A 18 -14.01 -16.33 -2.03
CA CYS A 18 -13.27 -15.74 -3.14
C CYS A 18 -13.57 -14.25 -3.15
N ILE A 19 -12.53 -13.45 -2.99
CA ILE A 19 -12.61 -12.00 -2.90
C ILE A 19 -11.92 -11.34 -4.08
N HIS A 20 -12.23 -10.08 -4.33
CA HIS A 20 -11.56 -9.34 -5.39
C HIS A 20 -10.12 -9.01 -4.95
N PRO A 21 -9.13 -9.00 -5.86
CA PRO A 21 -7.76 -8.59 -5.53
C PRO A 21 -7.63 -7.18 -4.96
N SER A 22 -8.64 -6.33 -5.14
CA SER A 22 -8.70 -4.99 -4.51
C SER A 22 -9.18 -5.01 -3.06
N TRP A 23 -9.66 -6.15 -2.56
CA TRP A 23 -10.11 -6.37 -1.18
C TRP A 23 -9.02 -7.05 -0.35
N ILE A 24 -7.80 -7.13 -0.89
CA ILE A 24 -6.64 -7.59 -0.14
C ILE A 24 -5.99 -6.36 0.47
N CYS A 25 -5.91 -6.33 1.80
CA CYS A 25 -5.32 -5.23 2.57
C CYS A 25 -6.00 -3.87 2.32
N ASP A 26 -7.32 -3.87 2.15
CA ASP A 26 -8.12 -2.65 2.00
C ASP A 26 -8.71 -2.15 3.34
N GLY A 27 -8.41 -2.86 4.43
CA GLY A 27 -8.85 -2.55 5.78
C GLY A 27 -10.21 -3.15 6.12
N ALA A 28 -10.82 -3.93 5.23
CA ALA A 28 -12.04 -4.68 5.46
C ALA A 28 -11.75 -6.18 5.56
N ASN A 29 -12.50 -6.85 6.44
CA ASN A 29 -12.44 -8.31 6.54
C ASN A 29 -13.44 -8.92 5.55
N ASP A 30 -13.07 -8.98 4.28
CA ASP A 30 -13.84 -9.61 3.22
C ASP A 30 -13.70 -11.14 3.24
N CYS A 31 -12.59 -11.63 3.79
CA CYS A 31 -12.28 -13.04 3.90
C CYS A 31 -12.99 -13.74 5.08
N GLY A 32 -13.58 -12.98 5.99
CA GLY A 32 -14.33 -13.45 7.17
C GLY A 32 -13.44 -13.94 8.33
N ASP A 33 -12.19 -14.25 8.06
CA ASP A 33 -11.16 -14.72 8.99
C ASP A 33 -9.97 -13.75 9.10
N TYR A 34 -10.08 -12.55 8.52
CA TYR A 34 -9.02 -11.54 8.43
C TYR A 34 -7.81 -11.99 7.61
N ALA A 35 -7.88 -13.07 6.83
CA ALA A 35 -6.71 -13.60 6.10
C ALA A 35 -6.28 -12.70 4.93
N ASP A 36 -7.22 -11.99 4.33
CA ASP A 36 -7.02 -10.90 3.35
C ASP A 36 -6.25 -9.71 3.93
N GLU A 37 -6.37 -9.49 5.23
CA GLU A 37 -5.76 -8.38 5.96
C GLU A 37 -4.49 -8.79 6.75
N THR A 38 -4.34 -10.07 7.11
CA THR A 38 -3.22 -10.55 7.94
C THR A 38 -2.05 -11.10 7.16
N ASN A 39 -2.27 -11.62 5.95
CA ASN A 39 -1.19 -12.12 5.11
C ASN A 39 -0.83 -11.13 4.00
N CYS A 40 -0.75 -9.85 4.37
CA CYS A 40 -0.21 -8.80 3.53
C CYS A 40 1.31 -8.99 3.38
N GLN A 41 1.69 -10.03 2.64
CA GLN A 41 3.05 -10.26 2.19
C GLN A 41 3.33 -9.08 1.28
N VAL A 42 4.05 -8.09 1.80
CA VAL A 42 4.39 -6.81 1.17
C VAL A 42 5.19 -7.05 -0.12
N SER A 43 4.53 -7.54 -1.16
CA SER A 43 5.03 -7.74 -2.52
C SER A 43 4.18 -7.00 -3.56
N HIS A 44 3.24 -6.21 -3.07
CA HIS A 44 2.71 -5.05 -3.75
C HIS A 44 2.91 -3.91 -2.75
N GLY A 45 4.10 -3.34 -2.62
CA GLY A 45 4.46 -2.33 -3.59
C GLY A 45 3.22 -1.50 -3.85
N GLN A 46 2.87 -0.56 -2.97
CA GLN A 46 2.20 0.64 -3.45
C GLN A 46 3.05 1.03 -4.66
N LYS A 47 2.50 0.86 -5.87
CA LYS A 47 3.14 1.27 -7.12
C LYS A 47 3.09 2.79 -7.15
N CYS A 48 3.65 3.41 -6.13
CA CYS A 48 4.25 4.69 -6.27
C CYS A 48 5.26 4.49 -7.41
N ASP A 49 5.12 5.29 -8.47
CA ASP A 49 5.99 5.22 -9.65
C ASP A 49 7.46 5.19 -9.21
N GLU A 50 8.34 4.63 -10.05
CA GLU A 50 9.78 4.61 -9.77
C GLU A 50 10.25 6.02 -9.37
N GLY A 51 10.77 6.17 -8.14
CA GLY A 51 11.09 7.49 -7.57
C GLY A 51 10.00 8.13 -6.70
N HIS A 52 9.03 7.36 -6.21
CA HIS A 52 8.03 7.82 -5.24
C HIS A 52 8.07 6.98 -3.95
N PHE A 53 7.89 7.64 -2.83
CA PHE A 53 7.82 7.05 -1.50
C PHE A 53 6.37 6.80 -1.09
N ALA A 54 6.15 5.62 -0.52
CA ALA A 54 4.88 5.18 -0.01
C ALA A 54 4.71 5.61 1.45
N CYS A 55 3.84 6.59 1.69
CA CYS A 55 3.46 7.00 3.03
C CYS A 55 2.74 5.84 3.75
N PRO A 56 2.96 5.68 5.07
CA PRO A 56 2.20 4.74 5.90
C PRO A 56 0.68 4.97 5.86
N SER A 57 0.27 6.22 5.57
CA SER A 57 -1.12 6.62 5.37
C SER A 57 -1.73 6.11 4.06
N GLY A 58 -0.95 5.50 3.17
CA GLY A 58 -1.40 5.01 1.85
C GLY A 58 -1.19 5.98 0.68
N ASN A 59 -0.74 7.22 0.95
CA ASN A 59 -0.39 8.20 -0.08
C ASN A 59 0.98 7.94 -0.71
N CYS A 60 1.17 8.30 -1.98
CA CYS A 60 2.47 8.28 -2.65
C CYS A 60 2.97 9.70 -2.82
N ILE A 61 4.14 10.01 -2.29
CA ILE A 61 4.82 11.29 -2.49
C ILE A 61 6.07 11.07 -3.33
N SER A 62 6.64 12.11 -3.92
CA SER A 62 7.91 11.94 -4.63
C SER A 62 9.02 11.62 -3.65
N SER A 63 9.99 10.78 -4.02
CA SER A 63 11.14 10.48 -3.17
C SER A 63 12.02 11.71 -2.91
N VAL A 64 11.87 12.78 -3.68
CA VAL A 64 12.57 14.06 -3.44
C VAL A 64 11.90 14.89 -2.33
N TRP A 65 10.72 14.47 -1.86
CA TRP A 65 9.93 15.08 -0.78
C TRP A 65 10.16 14.31 0.52
N LEU A 66 11.04 13.30 0.51
CA LEU A 66 11.56 12.71 1.73
C LEU A 66 12.60 13.65 2.31
N CYS A 67 12.47 13.98 3.60
CA CYS A 67 13.42 14.83 4.31
C CYS A 67 13.59 16.24 3.70
N ASP A 68 12.57 16.79 3.06
CA ASP A 68 12.67 18.13 2.45
C ASP A 68 12.35 19.25 3.45
N GLY A 69 11.97 18.89 4.68
CA GLY A 69 11.56 19.82 5.74
C GLY A 69 10.08 20.20 5.69
N GLN A 70 9.31 19.60 4.78
CA GLN A 70 7.87 19.76 4.66
C GLN A 70 7.15 18.45 4.93
N LYS A 71 5.94 18.57 5.45
CA LYS A 71 5.10 17.42 5.77
C LYS A 71 4.24 17.11 4.56
N ASP A 72 4.67 16.17 3.75
CA ASP A 72 4.00 15.75 2.53
C ASP A 72 3.21 14.46 2.70
N CYS A 73 3.60 13.57 3.63
CA CYS A 73 2.70 12.53 4.09
C CYS A 73 1.67 13.11 5.07
N GLU A 74 0.45 12.57 5.02
CA GLU A 74 -0.64 12.96 5.94
C GLU A 74 -0.24 12.76 7.42
N ASP A 75 0.52 11.70 7.69
CA ASP A 75 1.12 11.45 9.01
C ASP A 75 2.48 12.14 9.20
N GLY A 76 3.15 12.65 8.16
CA GLY A 76 4.49 13.26 8.24
C GLY A 76 5.62 12.24 8.32
N ALA A 77 5.32 11.00 7.95
CA ALA A 77 6.25 9.87 7.94
C ALA A 77 7.49 10.10 7.08
N ASP A 78 7.34 10.89 6.03
CA ASP A 78 8.38 11.38 5.14
C ASP A 78 9.47 12.20 5.85
N GLU A 79 9.12 12.83 6.97
CA GLU A 79 10.04 13.63 7.80
C GLU A 79 10.49 12.91 9.08
N PHE A 80 9.86 11.76 9.43
CA PHE A 80 10.12 11.08 10.71
C PHE A 80 11.30 10.11 10.70
N GLN A 81 11.63 9.52 9.56
CA GLN A 81 12.81 8.64 9.40
C GLN A 81 13.95 9.35 8.68
N CYS A 82 14.00 10.67 8.81
CA CYS A 82 15.22 11.38 8.51
C CYS A 82 16.20 11.20 9.67
N ASP A 83 17.04 10.16 9.60
CA ASP A 83 18.26 10.15 10.41
C ASP A 83 18.91 11.51 10.19
N SER A 84 19.16 12.24 11.27
CA SER A 84 19.46 13.68 11.29
C SER A 84 20.84 14.05 10.70
N SER A 85 21.30 13.22 9.77
CA SER A 85 22.53 13.23 9.02
C SER A 85 22.19 13.60 7.57
N CYS A 86 21.64 14.78 7.30
CA CYS A 86 22.49 15.90 6.93
C CYS A 86 21.76 17.23 7.18
N LEU A 87 22.24 17.94 8.20
CA LEU A 87 22.09 19.38 8.35
C LEU A 87 22.77 20.11 7.17
N TRP A 88 22.17 21.23 6.74
CA TRP A 88 22.74 22.46 6.15
C TRP A 88 23.61 22.41 4.88
#